data_AF-A0A941ZMJ4-F1
#
_entry.id   AF-A0A941ZMJ4-F1
#
_cell.length_a   1.000
_cell.length_b   1.000
_cell.length_c   1.000
_cell.angle_alpha   90.00
_cell.angle_beta   90.00
_cell.angle_gamma   90.00
#
_symmetry.space_group_name_H-M   'P 1'
#
loop_
_entity.id
_entity.type
_entity.pdbx_description
1 polymer ?
#
loop_
_entity_poly.entity_id
_entity_poly.type
_entity_poly.pdbx_seq_one_letter_code
_entity_poly.pdbx_strand_id
1 'polypeptide(L)' 'MHVVPYVSPVKISLLGRECVTGALVFGDQVLLGAIPMEDMDLVIEPSRQRVTVNPLSPNIPMSFAMGYRHRQ' A
#
# COMPACT_ATOMS: atom_id res chain seq x y z
N MET A 1 -27.93 2.34 -4.07
CA MET A 1 -26.80 1.65 -3.41
C MET A 1 -26.38 0.50 -4.32
N HIS A 2 -25.14 0.47 -4.78
CA HIS A 2 -24.66 -0.58 -5.69
C HIS A 2 -23.82 -1.59 -4.90
N VAL A 3 -24.17 -2.87 -5.00
CA VAL A 3 -23.42 -3.96 -4.36
C VAL A 3 -22.36 -4.43 -5.33
N VAL A 4 -21.11 -4.49 -4.87
CA VAL A 4 -19.96 -4.94 -5.67
C VAL A 4 -19.31 -6.15 -5.01
N PRO A 5 -18.73 -7.08 -5.78
CA PRO A 5 -17.98 -8.19 -5.20
C PRO A 5 -16.79 -7.71 -4.37
N TYR A 6 -16.54 -8.41 -3.27
CA TYR A 6 -15.30 -8.32 -2.52
C TYR A 6 -14.47 -9.59 -2.76
N VAL A 7 -13.18 -9.42 -3.04
CA VAL A 7 -12.25 -10.53 -3.29
C VAL A 7 -11.07 -10.46 -2.33
N SER A 8 -10.68 -11.62 -1.82
CA SER A 8 -9.53 -11.80 -0.92
C SER A 8 -9.13 -13.28 -0.92
N PRO A 9 -7.82 -13.62 -0.85
CA PRO A 9 -6.68 -12.71 -0.82
C PRO A 9 -6.30 -12.19 -2.21
N VAL A 10 -5.85 -10.93 -2.30
CA VAL A 10 -5.25 -10.33 -3.49
C VAL A 10 -3.79 -9.99 -3.18
N LYS A 11 -2.86 -10.63 -3.88
CA LYS A 11 -1.43 -10.25 -3.81
C LYS A 11 -1.15 -9.11 -4.78
N ILE A 12 -0.52 -8.06 -4.28
CA ILE A 12 -0.08 -6.90 -5.07
C ILE A 12 1.44 -6.89 -5.06
N SER A 13 2.06 -6.76 -6.23
CA SER A 13 3.51 -6.62 -6.38
C SER A 13 3.81 -5.32 -7.13
N LEU A 14 4.53 -4.39 -6.50
CA LEU A 14 4.84 -3.07 -7.07
C LEU A 14 6.22 -2.60 -6.58
N LEU A 15 7.07 -2.14 -7.49
CA LEU A 15 8.42 -1.60 -7.17
C LEU A 15 9.29 -2.54 -6.31
N GLY A 16 9.18 -3.85 -6.51
CA GLY A 16 9.91 -4.85 -5.72
C GLY A 16 9.37 -5.03 -4.29
N ARG A 17 8.18 -4.50 -3.99
CA ARG A 17 7.43 -4.70 -2.75
C ARG A 17 6.23 -5.61 -3.01
N GLU A 18 5.81 -6.35 -1.99
CA GLU A 18 4.61 -7.18 -2.05
C GLU A 18 3.73 -6.96 -0.80
N CYS A 19 2.42 -6.95 -0.98
CA CYS A 19 1.44 -7.01 0.11
C CYS A 19 0.27 -7.93 -0.27
N VAL A 20 -0.50 -8.37 0.73
CA VAL A 20 -1.75 -9.12 0.53
C VAL A 20 -2.91 -8.38 1.19
N THR A 21 -3.97 -8.11 0.42
CA THR A 21 -5.14 -7.38 0.92
C THR A 21 -6.43 -7.88 0.28
N GLY A 22 -7.57 -7.26 0.63
CA GLY A 22 -8.83 -7.43 -0.07
C GLY A 22 -9.13 -6.27 -1.01
N ALA A 23 -9.97 -6.52 -2.01
CA ALA A 23 -10.36 -5.51 -2.99
C ALA A 23 -11.87 -5.55 -3.29
N LEU A 24 -12.44 -4.38 -3.53
CA LEU A 24 -13.77 -4.22 -4.11
C LEU A 24 -13.63 -4.21 -5.64
N VAL A 25 -14.44 -5.01 -6.34
CA VAL A 25 -14.34 -5.17 -7.79
C VAL A 25 -15.39 -4.31 -8.48
N PHE A 26 -14.95 -3.21 -9.10
CA PHE A 26 -15.78 -2.35 -9.93
C PHE A 26 -14.94 -1.73 -11.05
N GLY A 27 -15.47 -1.71 -12.28
CA GLY A 27 -14.75 -1.21 -13.45
C GLY A 27 -13.56 -2.09 -13.86
N ASP A 28 -12.62 -1.49 -14.59
CA ASP A 28 -11.46 -2.13 -15.20
C ASP A 28 -10.11 -1.54 -14.75
N GLN A 29 -10.13 -0.49 -13.93
CA GLN A 29 -8.94 0.19 -13.42
C GLN A 29 -8.73 -0.11 -11.93
N VAL A 30 -7.49 -0.45 -11.58
CA VAL A 30 -7.09 -0.66 -10.18
C VAL A 30 -6.88 0.68 -9.48
N LEU A 31 -7.46 0.83 -8.30
CA LEU A 31 -7.17 1.90 -7.35
C LEU A 31 -6.48 1.31 -6.12
N LEU A 32 -5.25 1.75 -5.85
CA LEU A 32 -4.48 1.29 -4.70
C LEU A 32 -4.79 2.15 -3.47
N GLY A 33 -5.31 1.52 -2.41
CA GLY A 33 -5.66 2.21 -1.17
C GLY A 33 -4.47 2.54 -0.27
N ALA A 34 -4.68 3.37 0.75
CA ALA A 34 -3.64 3.77 1.70
C ALA A 34 -3.04 2.60 2.49
N ILE A 35 -3.88 1.65 2.94
CA ILE A 35 -3.44 0.49 3.72
C ILE A 35 -2.42 -0.37 2.97
N PRO A 36 -2.68 -0.86 1.73
CA PRO A 36 -1.67 -1.61 0.99
C PRO A 36 -0.46 -0.75 0.58
N MET A 37 -0.59 0.57 0.44
CA MET A 37 0.57 1.45 0.23
C MET A 37 1.47 1.54 1.47
N GLU A 38 0.89 1.60 2.66
CA GLU A 38 1.60 1.60 3.94
C GLU A 38 2.29 0.26 4.22
N ASP A 39 1.60 -0.85 3.95
CA ASP A 39 2.17 -2.21 4.09
C ASP A 39 3.40 -2.41 3.19
N MET A 40 3.39 -1.82 2.00
CA MET A 40 4.53 -1.83 1.07
C MET A 40 5.56 -0.72 1.31
N ASP A 41 5.32 0.18 2.28
CA ASP A 41 6.18 1.34 2.60
C ASP A 41 6.47 2.20 1.34
N LEU A 42 5.39 2.55 0.64
CA LEU A 42 5.41 3.39 -0.56
C LEU A 42 5.19 4.86 -0.22
N VAL A 43 5.88 5.73 -0.94
CA VAL A 43 5.75 7.19 -0.82
C VAL A 43 5.24 7.77 -2.12
N ILE A 44 4.30 8.69 -2.02
CA ILE A 44 3.82 9.48 -3.15
C ILE A 44 4.73 10.70 -3.30
N GLU A 45 5.24 10.93 -4.51
CA GLU A 45 6.00 12.13 -4.92
C GLU A 45 5.10 13.00 -5.84
N PRO A 46 4.24 13.89 -5.30
CA PRO A 46 3.24 14.60 -6.11
C PRO A 46 3.86 15.50 -7.17
N SER A 47 4.97 16.16 -6.85
CA SER A 47 5.70 17.05 -7.77
C SER A 47 6.27 16.30 -8.99
N ARG A 48 6.45 14.98 -8.88
CA ARG A 48 6.96 14.11 -9.95
C ARG A 48 5.89 13.15 -10.48
N GLN A 49 4.66 13.26 -9.99
CA GLN A 49 3.51 12.42 -10.35
C GLN A 49 3.86 10.92 -10.31
N ARG A 50 4.52 10.48 -9.24
CA ARG A 50 5.01 9.10 -9.13
C ARG A 50 4.83 8.55 -7.72
N VAL A 51 4.71 7.22 -7.63
CA VAL A 51 4.86 6.46 -6.39
C VAL A 51 6.25 5.81 -6.38
N THR A 52 6.95 5.87 -5.26
CA THR A 52 8.30 5.31 -5.09
C THR A 52 8.38 4.49 -3.81
N VAL A 53 9.45 3.69 -3.70
CA VAL A 53 9.82 3.08 -2.42
C VAL A 53 10.26 4.18 -1.45
N ASN A 54 9.95 4.03 -0.17
CA ASN A 54 10.45 4.95 0.83
C ASN A 54 12.00 4.99 0.83
N PRO A 55 12.61 6.16 0.58
CA PRO A 55 14.07 6.28 0.51
C PRO A 55 14.77 6.07 1.86
N LEU A 56 14.04 6.14 2.98
CA LEU A 56 14.57 5.87 4.32
C LEU A 56 14.70 4.37 4.61
N SER A 57 14.10 3.52 3.77
CA SER A 57 13.99 2.07 3.95
C SER A 57 14.11 1.34 2.59
N PRO A 58 15.16 1.58 1.79
CA PRO A 58 15.20 1.20 0.37
C PRO A 58 15.15 -0.32 0.12
N ASN A 59 15.63 -1.13 1.07
CA ASN A 59 15.77 -2.58 0.89
C ASN A 59 14.56 -3.36 1.40
N ILE A 60 13.94 -2.95 2.52
CA ILE A 60 12.87 -3.71 3.21
C ILE A 60 11.80 -2.71 3.68
N PRO A 61 10.49 -3.00 3.51
CA PRO A 61 9.43 -2.12 4.02
C PRO A 61 9.52 -1.97 5.55
N MET A 62 9.31 -0.78 6.06
CA MET A 62 9.22 -0.52 7.49
C MET A 62 7.88 0.14 7.85
N SER A 63 7.32 -0.25 8.99
CA SER A 63 6.15 0.40 9.58
C SER A 63 6.23 0.38 11.10
N PHE A 64 5.51 1.30 11.75
CA PHE A 64 5.44 1.33 13.21
C PHE A 64 4.45 0.29 13.70
N ALA A 65 4.93 -0.61 14.56
CA ALA A 65 4.05 -1.53 15.24
C ALA A 65 3.11 -0.77 16.20
N MET A 66 1.86 -1.22 16.30
CA MET A 66 0.92 -0.72 17.29
C MET A 66 1.53 -0.82 18.70
N GLY A 67 1.52 0.28 19.43
CA GLY A 67 2.11 0.39 20.77
C GLY A 67 3.57 0.86 20.79
N TYR A 68 4.18 1.17 19.64
CA TYR A 68 5.48 1.84 19.61
C TYR A 68 5.40 3.20 20.32
N ARG A 69 6.18 3.36 21.40
CA ARG A 69 6.31 4.62 22.14
C ARG A 69 7.67 5.22 21.84
N HIS A 70 7.69 6.35 21.15
CA HIS A 70 8.89 7.15 20.96
C HIS A 70 9.28 7.75 22.33
N ARG A 71 10.30 7.20 22.98
CA ARG A 71 10.92 7.86 24.14
C ARG A 71 11.73 9.03 23.61
N GLN A 72 11.27 10.25 23.85
CA GLN A 72 12.17 11.39 23.99
C GLN A 72 12.73 11.40 25.40
#